data_AF-A0A7X8KCH5-F1
#
_entry.id   AF-A0A7X8KCH5-F1
#
_cell.length_a   1.000
_cell.length_b   1.000
_cell.length_c   1.000
_cell.angle_alpha   90.00
_cell.angle_beta   90.00
_cell.angle_gamma   90.00
#
_symmetry.space_group_name_H-M   'P 1'
#
loop_
_entity.id
_entity.type
_entity.pdbx_description
1 polymer ?
#
loop_
_entity_poly.entity_id
_entity_poly.type
_entity_poly.pdbx_seq_one_letter_code
_entity_poly.pdbx_strand_id
1 'polypeptide(L)' 'MKRILIIGALGQLGSEIALECRRRYGTDNVVLADIR' A
#
# COMPACT_ATOMS: atom_id res chain seq x y z
N MET A 1 -8.34 0.07 14.48
CA MET A 1 -7.76 -0.50 13.24
C MET A 1 -7.17 0.64 12.43
N LYS A 2 -5.87 0.66 12.16
CA LYS A 2 -5.25 1.74 11.36
C LYS A 2 -5.44 1.44 9.88
N ARG A 3 -6.06 2.35 9.13
CA ARG A 3 -6.12 2.27 7.66
C ARG A 3 -4.90 2.97 7.07
N ILE A 4 -4.32 2.38 6.03
CA ILE A 4 -3.08 2.82 5.39
C ILE A 4 -3.39 3.24 3.97
N LEU A 5 -2.96 4.45 3.60
CA LEU A 5 -2.95 4.95 2.23
C LEU A 5 -1.50 5.05 1.76
N ILE A 6 -1.19 4.42 0.64
CA ILE A 6 0.12 4.52 -0.02
C ILE A 6 -0.08 5.29 -1.32
N ILE A 7 0.58 6.44 -1.46
CA ILE A 7 0.63 7.23 -2.70
C ILE A 7 1.92 6.92 -3.47
N GLY A 8 1.90 7.01 -4.81
CA GLY A 8 3.04 6.58 -5.64
C GLY A 8 3.26 5.05 -5.58
N ALA A 9 2.17 4.29 -5.40
CA ALA A 9 2.20 2.87 -5.11
C ALA A 9 2.65 1.96 -6.27
N LEU A 10 2.73 2.46 -7.50
CA LEU A 10 3.11 1.72 -8.71
C LEU A 10 4.60 1.82 -9.04
N GLY A 11 5.36 2.65 -8.31
CA GLY A 11 6.82 2.67 -8.37
C GLY A 11 7.44 1.44 -7.69
N GLN A 12 8.71 1.16 -7.97
CA GLN A 12 9.45 0.01 -7.42
C GLN A 12 9.34 -0.10 -5.89
N LEU A 13 9.54 1.00 -5.17
CA LEU A 13 9.40 1.01 -3.71
C LEU A 13 7.93 0.93 -3.27
N GLY A 14 7.03 1.59 -4.00
CA GLY A 14 5.61 1.60 -3.70
C GLY A 14 4.99 0.20 -3.72
N SER A 15 5.37 -0.63 -4.70
CA SER A 15 4.90 -2.01 -4.84
C SER A 15 5.39 -2.92 -3.71
N GLU A 16 6.66 -2.79 -3.31
CA GLU A 16 7.25 -3.58 -2.21
C GLU A 16 6.66 -3.19 -0.85
N ILE A 17 6.52 -1.89 -0.60
CA ILE A 17 5.89 -1.38 0.63
C ILE A 17 4.42 -1.84 0.70
N ALA A 18 3.69 -1.79 -0.42
CA ALA A 18 2.32 -2.28 -0.47
C ALA A 18 2.20 -3.76 -0.10
N LEU A 19 3.10 -4.61 -0.61
CA LEU A 19 3.13 -6.04 -0.30
C LEU A 19 3.33 -6.27 1.20
N GLU A 20 4.33 -5.62 1.79
CA GLU A 20 4.66 -5.81 3.20
C GLU A 20 3.57 -5.23 4.13
N CYS A 21 2.98 -4.08 3.77
CA CYS A 21 1.86 -3.51 4.50
C CYS A 21 0.64 -4.44 4.48
N ARG A 22 0.30 -5.04 3.33
CA ARG A 22 -0.82 -6.00 3.24
C ARG A 22 -0.55 -7.25 4.07
N ARG A 23 0.69 -7.75 4.11
CA ARG A 23 1.09 -8.90 4.94
C ARG A 23 0.94 -8.61 6.44
N ARG A 24 1.33 -7.42 6.88
CA ARG A 24 1.29 -7.03 8.31
C ARG A 24 -0.08 -6.58 8.79
N TYR A 25 -0.82 -5.88 7.95
CA TYR A 25 -2.02 -5.15 8.35
C TYR A 25 -3.29 -5.68 7.68
N GLY A 26 -3.20 -6.65 6.77
CA GLY A 26 -4.33 -7.19 6.02
C GLY A 26 -4.67 -6.35 4.80
N THR A 27 -5.07 -7.02 3.72
CA THR A 27 -5.35 -6.38 2.43
C THR A 27 -6.42 -5.29 2.53
N ASP A 28 -7.47 -5.53 3.31
CA ASP A 28 -8.59 -4.61 3.47
C ASP A 28 -8.22 -3.30 4.18
N ASN A 29 -7.07 -3.27 4.87
CA ASN A 29 -6.59 -2.09 5.57
C ASN A 29 -5.61 -1.24 4.75
N VAL A 30 -5.27 -1.64 3.52
CA VAL A 30 -4.25 -0.97 2.68
C VAL A 30 -4.85 -0.55 1.33
N VAL A 31 -4.97 0.75 1.15
CA VAL A 31 -5.40 1.38 -0.11
C VAL A 31 -4.18 1.94 -0.83
N LEU A 32 -4.09 1.66 -2.13
CA LEU A 32 -3.02 2.14 -3.00
C LEU A 32 -3.55 3.23 -3.92
N ALA A 33 -2.77 4.28 -4.12
CA ALA A 33 -3.04 5.36 -5.06
C ALA A 33 -1.76 5.74 -5.80
N ASP A 34 -1.89 6.20 -7.04
CA ASP A 34 -0.78 6.70 -7.84
C ASP A 34 -1.29 7.78 -8.81
N ILE A 35 -0.38 8.51 -9.44
CA ILE A 35 -0.71 9.49 -10.46
C ILE A 35 -0.94 8.76 -11.79
N ARG A 36 -2.21 8.66 -12.19
CA ARG A 36 -2.67 8.38 -13.55
C ARG A 36 -4.16 8.67 -13.65
#